data_AF-A0A1W9IKM3-F1
#
_entry.id   AF-A0A1W9IKM3-F1
#
_cell.length_a   1.000
_cell.length_b   1.000
_cell.length_c   1.000
_cell.angle_alpha   90.00
_cell.angle_beta   90.00
_cell.angle_gamma   90.00
#
_symmetry.space_group_name_H-M   'P 1'
#
loop_
_entity.id
_entity.type
_entity.pdbx_description
1 polymer ?
#
loop_
_entity_poly.entity_id
_entity_poly.type
_entity_poly.pdbx_seq_one_letter_code
_entity_poly.pdbx_strand_id
1 'polypeptide(L)'
;MMLLLGLVLGSAFGAALQLSGASSHTKITRALRLKDLTIIKLIVVAIGVGLIGVHLLDLSGWANMKVKDLYLPGMIVAGLIFGVGFAVSGYCPGTALVAAAEGKPDAWVTVLGGLFGALVFAFMFPDLETILFSFGEYGPVTIHGLLGIQGSILAIPLGVFCLWLAARLPGSGGAQ
;
A
#
# COMPACT_ATOMS: atom_id res chain seq x y z
N MET A 1 1.77 7.44 -25.81
CA MET A 1 2.68 8.01 -24.81
C MET A 1 2.38 7.55 -23.39
N MET A 2 1.12 7.60 -22.94
CA MET A 2 0.74 7.32 -21.54
C MET A 2 1.10 5.89 -21.05
N LEU A 3 0.93 4.88 -21.91
CA LEU A 3 1.30 3.49 -21.60
C LEU A 3 2.82 3.30 -21.43
N LEU A 4 3.62 4.02 -22.22
CA LEU A 4 5.08 3.95 -22.15
C LEU A 4 5.59 4.59 -20.85
N LEU A 5 5.00 5.72 -20.45
CA LEU A 5 5.27 6.34 -19.16
C LEU A 5 4.91 5.39 -18.01
N GLY A 6 3.74 4.75 -18.06
CA GLY A 6 3.33 3.77 -17.06
C GLY A 6 4.32 2.61 -16.94
N LEU A 7 4.83 2.11 -18.07
CA LEU A 7 5.84 1.05 -18.10
C LEU A 7 7.17 1.50 -17.46
N VAL A 8 7.63 2.71 -17.76
CA VAL A 8 8.88 3.27 -17.22
C VAL A 8 8.76 3.55 -15.71
N LEU A 9 7.64 4.13 -15.27
CA LEU A 9 7.39 4.35 -13.83
C LEU A 9 7.24 3.03 -13.08
N GLY A 10 6.54 2.05 -13.67
CA GLY A 10 6.37 0.72 -13.09
C GLY A 10 7.69 -0.04 -12.98
N SER A 11 8.54 0.01 -14.00
CA SER A 11 9.86 -0.63 -13.97
C SER A 11 10.81 0.06 -12.99
N ALA A 12 10.78 1.39 -12.90
CA ALA A 12 11.55 2.14 -11.91
C ALA A 12 11.09 1.80 -10.47
N PHE A 13 9.79 1.71 -10.23
CA PHE A 13 9.22 1.31 -8.94
C PHE A 13 9.61 -0.13 -8.58
N GLY A 14 9.50 -1.06 -9.54
CA GLY A 14 9.93 -2.45 -9.37
C GLY A 14 11.42 -2.57 -9.06
N ALA A 15 12.27 -1.79 -9.75
CA ALA A 15 13.70 -1.73 -9.48
C ALA A 15 13.99 -1.20 -8.06
N ALA A 16 13.29 -0.14 -7.63
CA ALA A 16 13.44 0.39 -6.26
C ALA A 16 13.05 -0.65 -5.19
N LEU A 17 11.95 -1.39 -5.39
CA LEU A 17 11.55 -2.49 -4.51
C LEU A 17 12.59 -3.60 -4.47
N GLN A 18 13.14 -3.97 -5.62
CA GLN A 18 14.20 -4.96 -5.74
C GLN A 18 15.47 -4.55 -5.00
N LEU A 19 15.94 -3.32 -5.21
CA LEU A 19 17.13 -2.77 -4.54
C LEU A 19 16.97 -2.70 -3.01
N SER A 20 15.75 -2.42 -2.54
CA SER A 20 15.46 -2.39 -1.11
C SER A 20 15.45 -3.78 -0.44
N GLY A 21 15.46 -4.86 -1.23
CA GLY A 21 15.37 -6.23 -0.74
C GLY A 21 14.00 -6.59 -0.18
N ALA A 22 12.98 -5.77 -0.40
CA ALA A 22 11.59 -6.05 -0.02
C ALA A 22 10.99 -7.26 -0.78
N SER A 23 11.68 -7.77 -1.80
CA SER A 23 11.30 -8.98 -2.55
C SER A 23 11.54 -10.30 -1.79
N SER A 24 12.17 -10.26 -0.61
CA SER A 24 12.45 -11.47 0.19
C SER A 24 11.31 -11.79 1.16
N HIS A 25 10.71 -12.97 0.99
CA HIS A 25 9.73 -13.53 1.94
C HIS A 25 10.25 -13.51 3.38
N THR A 26 11.51 -13.92 3.59
CA THR A 26 12.09 -13.99 4.94
C THR A 26 12.18 -12.63 5.60
N LYS A 27 12.48 -11.56 4.84
CA LYS A 27 12.51 -10.19 5.36
C LYS A 27 11.11 -9.69 5.68
N ILE A 28 10.11 -9.98 4.84
CA ILE A 28 8.70 -9.64 5.12
C ILE A 28 8.20 -10.34 6.37
N THR A 29 8.43 -11.65 6.50
CA THR A 29 8.00 -12.42 7.67
C THR A 29 8.74 -11.99 8.95
N ARG A 30 10.02 -11.61 8.85
CA ARG A 30 10.75 -11.01 9.99
C ARG A 30 10.20 -9.64 10.37
N ALA A 31 9.78 -8.84 9.40
CA ALA A 31 9.13 -7.56 9.65
C ALA A 31 7.77 -7.72 10.32
N LEU A 32 6.95 -8.69 9.87
CA LEU A 32 5.68 -9.06 10.50
C LEU A 32 5.86 -9.51 11.96
N ARG A 33 6.98 -10.18 12.26
CA ARG A 33 7.35 -10.61 13.61
C ARG A 33 8.08 -9.54 14.42
N LEU A 34 8.16 -8.30 13.94
CA LEU A 34 8.86 -7.18 14.56
C LEU A 34 10.35 -7.44 14.85
N LYS A 35 10.96 -8.39 14.15
CA LYS A 35 12.38 -8.74 14.29
C LYS A 35 13.28 -7.89 13.40
N ASP A 36 12.77 -7.45 12.26
CA ASP A 36 13.49 -6.60 11.31
C ASP A 36 12.62 -5.41 10.92
N LEU A 37 13.01 -4.22 11.38
CA LEU A 37 12.27 -2.97 11.15
C LEU A 37 12.60 -2.32 9.80
N THR A 38 13.45 -2.93 8.97
CA THR A 38 13.90 -2.33 7.70
C THR A 38 12.73 -2.09 6.74
N ILE A 39 11.84 -3.07 6.58
CA ILE A 39 10.65 -2.93 5.72
C ILE A 39 9.65 -1.92 6.30
N ILE A 40 9.47 -1.92 7.62
CA ILE A 40 8.60 -0.95 8.30
C ILE A 40 9.12 0.47 8.06
N LYS A 41 10.44 0.69 8.19
CA LYS A 41 11.07 1.97 7.90
C LYS A 41 10.83 2.39 6.44
N LEU A 42 10.99 1.47 5.49
CA LEU A 42 10.71 1.75 4.07
C LEU A 42 9.27 2.22 3.86
N ILE A 43 8.29 1.52 4.44
CA ILE A 43 6.88 1.87 4.32
C ILE A 43 6.62 3.26 4.91
N VAL A 44 7.15 3.57 6.09
CA VAL A 44 6.97 4.89 6.74
C VAL A 44 7.60 6.02 5.91
N VAL A 45 8.79 5.80 5.34
CA VAL A 45 9.42 6.77 4.42
C VAL A 45 8.58 6.96 3.17
N ALA A 46 8.12 5.87 2.56
CA ALA A 46 7.28 5.93 1.35
C ALA A 46 5.97 6.69 1.61
N ILE A 47 5.33 6.48 2.77
CA ILE A 47 4.14 7.24 3.19
C ILE A 47 4.48 8.72 3.36
N GLY A 48 5.58 9.06 4.04
CA GLY A 48 5.99 10.44 4.26
C GLY A 48 6.29 11.19 2.95
N VAL A 49 7.07 10.57 2.06
CA VAL A 49 7.36 11.12 0.72
C VAL A 49 6.10 11.21 -0.14
N GLY A 50 5.23 10.19 -0.08
CA GLY A 50 3.97 10.17 -0.82
C GLY A 50 3.01 11.28 -0.40
N LEU A 51 2.86 11.50 0.91
CA LEU A 51 2.03 12.60 1.44
C LEU A 51 2.55 13.96 0.97
N ILE A 52 3.86 14.22 1.12
CA ILE A 52 4.42 15.52 0.72
C ILE A 52 4.34 15.69 -0.81
N GLY A 53 4.73 14.66 -1.56
CA GLY A 53 4.76 14.68 -3.02
C GLY A 53 3.39 14.87 -3.64
N VAL A 54 2.40 14.03 -3.28
CA VAL A 54 1.06 14.10 -3.88
C VAL A 54 0.38 15.43 -3.57
N HIS A 55 0.52 15.95 -2.34
CA HIS A 55 -0.04 17.26 -2.01
C HIS A 55 0.68 18.43 -2.69
N LEU A 56 1.98 18.31 -3.00
CA LEU A 56 2.69 19.33 -3.78
C LEU A 56 2.24 19.34 -5.24
N LEU A 57 2.01 18.16 -5.83
CA LEU A 57 1.45 18.04 -7.18
C LEU A 57 -0.01 18.48 -7.28
N ASP A 58 -0.77 18.33 -6.20
CA ASP A 58 -2.15 18.82 -6.09
C ASP A 58 -2.18 20.36 -6.06
N LEU A 59 -1.27 20.99 -5.30
CA LEU A 59 -1.10 22.45 -5.28
C LEU A 59 -0.69 23.03 -6.64
N SER A 60 0.08 22.28 -7.45
CA SER A 60 0.45 22.71 -8.80
C SER A 60 -0.65 22.44 -9.85
N GLY A 61 -1.79 21.86 -9.46
CA GLY A 61 -2.91 21.55 -10.34
C GLY A 61 -2.68 20.36 -11.28
N TRP A 62 -1.65 19.54 -11.01
CA TRP A 62 -1.27 18.42 -11.87
C TRP A 62 -1.81 17.07 -11.38
N ALA A 63 -2.25 16.99 -10.12
CA ALA A 63 -2.90 15.82 -9.54
C ALA A 63 -4.39 16.09 -9.26
N ASN A 64 -5.22 15.06 -9.41
CA ASN A 64 -6.61 15.05 -8.94
C ASN A 64 -6.72 14.02 -7.81
N MET A 65 -6.87 14.50 -6.57
CA MET A 65 -7.09 13.66 -5.40
C MET A 65 -8.49 13.02 -5.47
N LYS A 66 -8.56 11.77 -5.96
CA LYS A 66 -9.80 10.98 -5.88
C LYS A 66 -9.79 10.14 -4.62
N VAL A 67 -10.49 10.61 -3.59
CA VAL A 67 -10.63 9.87 -2.33
C VAL A 67 -11.66 8.75 -2.52
N LYS A 68 -11.34 7.57 -1.99
CA LYS A 68 -12.23 6.41 -2.00
C LYS A 68 -13.30 6.56 -0.92
N ASP A 69 -14.54 6.22 -1.25
CA ASP A 69 -15.62 6.23 -0.27
C ASP A 69 -15.36 5.24 0.88
N LEU A 70 -15.82 5.63 2.07
CA LEU A 70 -15.61 4.89 3.31
C LEU A 70 -16.75 3.89 3.52
N TYR A 71 -16.44 2.62 3.32
CA TYR A 71 -17.31 1.48 3.63
C TYR A 71 -16.76 0.77 4.86
N LEU A 72 -17.07 1.28 6.06
CA LEU A 72 -16.45 0.83 7.30
C LEU A 72 -16.53 -0.70 7.54
N PRO A 73 -17.71 -1.36 7.46
CA PRO A 73 -17.80 -2.80 7.69
C PRO A 73 -17.11 -3.60 6.58
N GLY A 74 -17.27 -3.19 5.32
CA GLY A 74 -16.61 -3.84 4.18
C GLY A 74 -15.09 -3.74 4.26
N MET A 75 -14.55 -2.60 4.67
CA MET A 75 -13.10 -2.37 4.83
C MET A 75 -12.51 -3.18 5.98
N ILE A 76 -13.24 -3.37 7.08
CA ILE A 76 -12.78 -4.21 8.20
C ILE A 76 -12.71 -5.67 7.75
N VAL A 77 -13.76 -6.19 7.13
CA VAL A 77 -13.79 -7.58 6.63
C VAL A 77 -12.74 -7.80 5.56
N ALA A 78 -12.65 -6.91 4.57
CA ALA A 78 -11.64 -6.97 3.52
C ALA A 78 -10.21 -6.87 4.08
N GLY A 79 -9.98 -5.98 5.05
CA GLY A 79 -8.69 -5.80 5.70
C GLY A 79 -8.26 -7.03 6.50
N LEU A 80 -9.18 -7.72 7.16
CA LEU A 80 -8.91 -8.98 7.86
C LEU A 80 -8.55 -10.09 6.87
N ILE A 81 -9.34 -10.28 5.81
CA ILE A 81 -9.08 -11.30 4.77
C ILE A 81 -7.72 -11.02 4.09
N PHE A 82 -7.47 -9.77 3.71
CA PHE A 82 -6.21 -9.35 3.11
C PHE A 82 -5.04 -9.55 4.08
N GLY A 83 -5.20 -9.20 5.35
CA GLY A 83 -4.17 -9.37 6.38
C GLY A 83 -3.80 -10.83 6.62
N VAL A 84 -4.79 -11.72 6.69
CA VAL A 84 -4.56 -13.18 6.78
C VAL A 84 -3.83 -13.68 5.53
N GLY A 85 -4.29 -13.29 4.34
CA GLY A 85 -3.63 -13.65 3.08
C GLY A 85 -2.18 -13.19 3.02
N PHE A 86 -1.91 -11.94 3.44
CA PHE A 86 -0.57 -11.37 3.51
C PHE A 86 0.33 -12.10 4.53
N ALA A 87 -0.21 -12.47 5.68
CA ALA A 87 0.54 -13.22 6.69
C ALA A 87 0.91 -14.64 6.23
N VAL A 88 0.04 -15.28 5.45
CA VAL A 88 0.26 -16.63 4.90
C VAL A 88 1.22 -16.60 3.71
N SER A 89 1.03 -15.67 2.78
CA SER A 89 1.87 -15.56 1.59
C SER A 89 3.24 -14.98 1.89
N GLY A 90 3.35 -14.15 2.93
CA GLY A 90 4.54 -13.36 3.26
C GLY A 90 5.01 -12.47 2.11
N TYR A 91 4.10 -12.06 1.23
CA TYR A 91 4.34 -11.09 0.16
C TYR A 91 3.17 -10.13 0.06
N CYS A 92 3.45 -8.82 0.01
CA CYS A 92 2.47 -7.81 -0.35
C CYS A 92 2.33 -7.76 -1.89
N PRO A 93 1.20 -7.27 -2.44
CA PRO A 93 0.89 -7.41 -3.87
C PRO A 93 1.98 -6.84 -4.78
N GLY A 94 2.59 -5.70 -4.41
CA GLY A 94 3.70 -5.12 -5.16
C GLY A 94 5.00 -5.93 -5.08
N THR A 95 5.35 -6.43 -3.89
CA THR A 95 6.56 -7.25 -3.72
C THR A 95 6.42 -8.65 -4.31
N ALA A 96 5.19 -9.20 -4.36
CA ALA A 96 4.90 -10.49 -4.98
C ALA A 96 5.22 -10.47 -6.48
N LEU A 97 4.87 -9.38 -7.17
CA LEU A 97 5.19 -9.19 -8.60
C LEU A 97 6.70 -9.11 -8.83
N VAL A 98 7.42 -8.37 -7.98
CA VAL A 98 8.88 -8.26 -8.06
C VAL A 98 9.55 -9.62 -7.77
N ALA A 99 9.09 -10.32 -6.74
CA ALA A 99 9.59 -11.65 -6.38
C ALA A 99 9.27 -12.71 -7.43
N ALA A 100 8.13 -12.62 -8.10
CA ALA A 100 7.79 -13.47 -9.24
C ALA A 100 8.74 -13.19 -10.43
N ALA A 101 9.07 -11.92 -10.69
CA ALA A 101 10.04 -11.53 -11.71
C ALA A 101 11.48 -11.97 -11.39
N GLU A 102 11.85 -12.09 -10.10
CA GLU A 102 13.11 -12.72 -9.66
C GLU A 102 13.14 -14.24 -9.88
N GLY A 103 12.00 -14.87 -10.23
CA GLY A 103 11.91 -16.31 -10.44
C GLY A 103 11.60 -17.13 -9.17
N LYS A 104 11.09 -16.50 -8.09
CA LYS A 104 10.70 -17.24 -6.88
C LYS A 104 9.36 -17.97 -7.09
N PRO A 105 9.31 -19.31 -6.99
CA PRO A 105 8.08 -20.06 -7.26
C PRO A 105 6.94 -19.74 -6.28
N ASP A 106 7.26 -19.47 -5.02
CA ASP A 106 6.27 -19.13 -3.98
C ASP A 106 5.53 -17.81 -4.30
N ALA A 107 6.24 -16.87 -4.95
CA ALA A 107 5.67 -15.60 -5.36
C ALA A 107 4.70 -15.76 -6.53
N TRP A 108 4.99 -16.66 -7.48
CA TRP A 108 4.09 -16.98 -8.58
C TRP A 108 2.75 -17.53 -8.10
N VAL A 109 2.77 -18.44 -7.11
CA VAL A 109 1.55 -18.97 -6.49
C VAL A 109 0.74 -17.85 -5.83
N THR A 110 1.42 -16.92 -5.15
CA THR A 110 0.77 -15.77 -4.51
C THR A 110 0.14 -14.83 -5.55
N VAL A 111 0.83 -14.54 -6.65
CA VAL A 111 0.31 -13.68 -7.73
C VAL A 111 -0.90 -14.32 -8.40
N LEU A 112 -0.82 -15.62 -8.75
CA LEU A 112 -1.93 -16.34 -9.38
C LEU A 112 -3.12 -16.46 -8.44
N GLY A 113 -2.90 -16.80 -7.16
CA GLY A 113 -3.95 -16.85 -6.15
C GLY A 113 -4.60 -15.49 -5.92
N GLY A 114 -3.82 -14.41 -5.86
CA GLY A 114 -4.33 -13.05 -5.75
C GLY A 114 -5.14 -12.61 -6.96
N LEU A 115 -4.68 -12.95 -8.17
CA LEU A 115 -5.40 -12.63 -9.41
C LEU A 115 -6.72 -13.43 -9.51
N PHE A 116 -6.70 -14.70 -9.13
CA PHE A 116 -7.90 -15.53 -9.07
C PHE A 116 -8.89 -14.98 -8.02
N GLY A 117 -8.41 -14.63 -6.83
CA GLY A 117 -9.23 -14.00 -5.80
C GLY A 117 -9.85 -12.67 -6.25
N ALA A 118 -9.08 -11.84 -6.95
CA ALA A 118 -9.57 -10.59 -7.54
C ALA A 118 -10.63 -10.83 -8.62
N LEU A 119 -10.47 -11.88 -9.44
CA LEU A 119 -11.45 -12.26 -10.45
C LEU A 119 -12.76 -12.74 -9.81
N VAL A 120 -12.67 -13.64 -8.84
CA VAL A 120 -13.84 -14.12 -8.09
C VAL A 120 -14.56 -12.96 -7.39
N PHE A 121 -13.80 -12.07 -6.75
CA PHE A 121 -14.34 -10.87 -6.14
C PHE A 121 -15.05 -9.97 -7.17
N ALA A 122 -14.48 -9.78 -8.36
CA ALA A 122 -15.11 -8.98 -9.41
C ALA A 122 -16.46 -9.55 -9.88
N PHE A 123 -16.61 -10.88 -9.93
CA PHE A 123 -17.88 -11.52 -10.24
C PHE A 123 -18.90 -11.47 -9.09
N MET A 124 -18.44 -11.58 -7.85
CA MET A 124 -19.31 -11.52 -6.65
C MET A 124 -19.62 -10.09 -6.20
N PHE A 125 -18.89 -9.09 -6.71
CA PHE A 125 -19.07 -7.68 -6.39
C PHE A 125 -20.52 -7.19 -6.53
N PRO A 126 -21.28 -7.45 -7.62
CA PRO A 126 -22.66 -6.97 -7.76
C PRO A 126 -23.60 -7.46 -6.63
N ASP A 127 -23.41 -8.68 -6.14
CA ASP A 127 -24.21 -9.23 -5.05
C ASP A 127 -23.74 -8.67 -3.69
N LEU A 128 -22.42 -8.50 -3.51
CA LEU A 128 -21.82 -7.93 -2.32
C LEU A 128 -22.14 -6.44 -2.15
N GLU A 129 -22.23 -5.69 -3.25
CA GLU A 129 -22.53 -4.26 -3.28
C GLU A 129 -23.89 -3.98 -2.63
N THR A 130 -24.90 -4.80 -2.92
CA THR A 130 -26.24 -4.72 -2.33
C THR A 130 -26.21 -4.91 -0.81
N ILE A 131 -25.38 -5.84 -0.32
CA ILE A 131 -25.20 -6.11 1.11
C ILE A 131 -24.35 -4.99 1.75
N LEU A 132 -23.28 -4.53 1.11
CA LEU A 132 -22.38 -3.49 1.62
C LEU A 132 -23.07 -2.14 1.75
N PHE A 133 -23.89 -1.75 0.77
CA PHE A 133 -24.65 -0.49 0.81
C PHE A 133 -25.76 -0.50 1.87
N SER A 134 -26.31 -1.67 2.21
CA SER A 134 -27.32 -1.80 3.27
C SER A 134 -26.78 -1.50 4.68
N PHE A 135 -25.45 -1.57 4.91
CA PHE A 135 -24.85 -1.37 6.23
C PHE A 135 -24.27 0.04 6.46
N GLY A 136 -24.51 0.96 5.53
CA GLY A 136 -24.17 2.38 5.67
C GLY A 136 -22.97 2.81 4.84
N GLU A 137 -23.24 3.52 3.76
CA GLU A 137 -22.25 4.34 3.07
C GLU A 137 -21.94 5.57 3.92
N TYR A 138 -20.69 5.72 4.34
CA TYR A 138 -20.27 6.96 5.00
C TYR A 138 -19.80 8.02 3.99
N GLY A 139 -19.85 7.74 2.68
CA GLY A 139 -19.35 8.61 1.63
C GLY A 139 -17.83 8.82 1.71
N PRO A 140 -17.25 9.78 0.98
CA PRO A 140 -15.83 10.08 1.01
C PRO A 140 -15.48 10.88 2.28
N VAL A 141 -15.51 10.21 3.43
CA VAL A 141 -15.10 10.81 4.69
C VAL A 141 -13.60 11.04 4.66
N THR A 142 -13.21 12.28 4.42
CA THR A 142 -11.83 12.72 4.61
C THR A 142 -11.70 13.34 5.99
N ILE A 143 -10.58 13.06 6.67
CA ILE A 143 -10.17 13.80 7.90
C ILE A 143 -10.18 15.32 7.61
N HIS A 144 -9.93 15.65 6.34
CA HIS A 144 -10.00 16.97 5.76
C HIS A 144 -11.39 17.61 5.79
N GLY A 145 -12.41 16.89 5.34
CA GLY A 145 -13.80 17.33 5.37
C GLY A 145 -14.40 17.40 6.77
N LEU A 146 -13.92 16.57 7.72
CA LEU A 146 -14.37 16.63 9.12
C LEU A 146 -13.78 17.80 9.91
N LEU A 147 -12.52 18.18 9.63
CA LEU A 147 -11.82 19.24 10.35
C LEU A 147 -11.92 20.61 9.68
N GLY A 148 -12.36 20.69 8.41
CA GLY A 148 -12.51 21.96 7.69
C GLY A 148 -11.19 22.69 7.41
N ILE A 149 -10.06 21.99 7.46
CA ILE A 149 -8.71 22.55 7.23
C ILE A 149 -8.38 22.47 5.70
N GLN A 150 -7.20 22.88 5.24
CA GLN A 150 -6.71 22.66 3.85
C GLN A 150 -5.73 21.48 3.72
N GLY A 151 -5.86 20.68 2.65
CA GLY A 151 -5.35 19.29 2.55
C GLY A 151 -3.87 19.21 2.88
N SER A 152 -3.19 20.18 2.32
CA SER A 152 -1.76 20.40 2.36
C SER A 152 -1.27 20.75 3.77
N ILE A 153 -2.06 21.47 4.59
CA ILE A 153 -1.67 21.89 5.94
C ILE A 153 -1.64 20.71 6.91
N LEU A 154 -2.44 19.66 6.68
CA LEU A 154 -2.42 18.44 7.49
C LEU A 154 -1.40 17.42 6.97
N ALA A 155 -1.28 17.28 5.65
CA ALA A 155 -0.42 16.27 5.05
C ALA A 155 1.08 16.56 5.17
N ILE A 156 1.49 17.83 5.09
CA ILE A 156 2.90 18.23 5.21
C ILE A 156 3.47 17.91 6.61
N PRO A 157 2.87 18.36 7.74
CA PRO A 157 3.41 18.03 9.06
C PRO A 157 3.33 16.54 9.37
N LEU A 158 2.30 15.84 8.89
CA LEU A 158 2.20 14.39 9.04
C LEU A 158 3.30 13.66 8.24
N GLY A 159 3.56 14.09 7.01
CA GLY A 159 4.64 13.55 6.18
C GLY A 159 6.02 13.79 6.80
N VAL A 160 6.27 15.00 7.31
CA VAL A 160 7.50 15.33 8.05
C VAL A 160 7.63 14.50 9.32
N PHE A 161 6.53 14.30 10.06
CA PHE A 161 6.51 13.43 11.23
C PHE A 161 6.83 11.97 10.88
N CYS A 162 6.27 11.43 9.80
CA CYS A 162 6.62 10.10 9.30
C CYS A 162 8.10 10.00 8.94
N LEU A 163 8.66 11.00 8.24
CA LEU A 163 10.09 11.02 7.89
C LEU A 163 10.98 11.12 9.13
N TRP A 164 10.59 11.93 10.11
CA TRP A 164 11.29 12.04 11.39
C TRP A 164 11.24 10.72 12.18
N LEU A 165 10.08 10.07 12.22
CA LEU A 165 9.89 8.77 12.85
C LEU A 165 10.73 7.68 12.16
N ALA A 166 10.77 7.68 10.83
CA ALA A 166 11.61 6.79 10.05
C ALA A 166 13.12 7.00 10.33
N ALA A 167 13.55 8.24 10.52
CA ALA A 167 14.93 8.55 10.91
C ALA A 167 15.25 8.08 12.34
N ARG A 168 14.27 8.14 13.26
CA ARG A 168 14.38 7.71 14.66
C ARG A 168 14.29 6.20 14.86
N LEU A 169 13.64 5.47 13.95
CA LEU A 169 13.55 4.02 14.01
C LEU A 169 14.95 3.40 13.91
N PRO A 170 15.40 2.58 14.87
CA PRO A 170 16.68 1.90 14.75
C PRO A 170 16.67 1.03 13.50
N GLY A 171 17.67 1.20 12.63
CA GLY A 171 17.94 0.20 11.61
C GLY A 171 18.31 -1.09 12.32
N SER A 172 17.78 -2.23 11.87
CA SER A 172 18.27 -3.52 12.35
C SER A 172 19.76 -3.57 12.07
N GLY A 173 20.58 -3.38 13.12
CA GLY A 173 22.01 -3.59 13.04
C GLY A 173 22.25 -5.05 12.70
N GLY A 174 22.99 -5.29 11.62
CA GLY A 174 23.65 -6.54 11.27
C GLY A 174 22.96 -7.83 11.71
N ALA A 175 22.18 -8.42 10.81
CA ALA A 175 22.13 -9.87 10.71
C ALA A 175 22.45 -10.23 9.27
N GLN A 176 23.76 -10.35 9.01
CA GLN A 176 24.28 -11.36 8.08
C GLN A 176 23.69 -12.72 8.48
#